data_AF-A0A3M1HLW5-F1
#
_entry.id   AF-A0A3M1HLW5-F1
#
_cell.length_a   1.000
_cell.length_b   1.000
_cell.length_c   1.000
_cell.angle_alpha   90.00
_cell.angle_beta   90.00
_cell.angle_gamma   90.00
#
_symmetry.space_group_name_H-M   'P 1'
#
loop_
_entity.id
_entity.type
_entity.pdbx_description
1 polymer ?
#
loop_
_entity_poly.entity_id
_entity_poly.type
_entity_poly.pdbx_seq_one_letter_code
_entity_poly.pdbx_strand_id
1 'polypeptide(L)'
;ASEEKNALEKKEIQKEKRLKKRLARISFYSLAHKQVEEGIYLMKTANQQINEHEQYRYFNLAIQAFRKAIRLLEKTQDYLDSKDQQIIEKQIQQIQGYIKTCLMDRPQILQEEYLKQ
;
A
#
# COMPACT_ATOMS: atom_id res chain seq x y z
N ALA A 1 -44.98 -18.03 -3.56
CA ALA A 1 -44.74 -17.76 -2.12
C ALA A 1 -43.37 -18.27 -1.61
N SER A 2 -43.11 -19.58 -1.54
CA SER A 2 -41.83 -20.13 -1.01
C SER A 2 -40.61 -19.84 -1.90
N GLU A 3 -40.75 -20.04 -3.22
CA GLU A 3 -39.64 -19.85 -4.17
C GLU A 3 -39.25 -18.38 -4.38
N GLU A 4 -40.23 -17.47 -4.39
CA GLU A 4 -39.98 -16.03 -4.47
C GLU A 4 -39.30 -15.50 -3.23
N LYS A 5 -39.66 -16.00 -2.04
CA LYS A 5 -39.01 -15.64 -0.78
C LYS A 5 -37.55 -16.12 -0.76
N ASN A 6 -37.29 -17.34 -1.21
CA ASN A 6 -35.93 -17.89 -1.36
C ASN A 6 -35.10 -17.15 -2.42
N ALA A 7 -35.72 -16.67 -3.51
CA ALA A 7 -35.04 -15.87 -4.53
C ALA A 7 -34.71 -14.46 -4.03
N LEU A 8 -35.59 -13.87 -3.20
CA LEU A 8 -35.35 -12.57 -2.56
C LEU A 8 -34.18 -12.66 -1.56
N GLU A 9 -34.17 -13.67 -0.69
CA GLU A 9 -33.06 -13.93 0.25
C GLU A 9 -31.73 -14.14 -0.47
N LYS A 10 -31.69 -14.91 -1.56
CA LYS A 10 -30.47 -15.09 -2.35
C LYS A 10 -29.96 -13.77 -2.93
N LYS A 11 -30.86 -12.89 -3.40
CA LYS A 11 -30.49 -11.55 -3.91
C LYS A 11 -29.95 -10.66 -2.79
N GLU A 12 -30.54 -10.71 -1.60
CA GLU A 12 -30.06 -9.93 -0.45
C GLU A 12 -28.69 -10.39 0.05
N ILE A 13 -28.48 -11.70 0.18
CA ILE A 13 -27.17 -12.29 0.52
C ILE A 13 -26.10 -11.86 -0.51
N GLN A 14 -26.46 -11.84 -1.80
CA GLN A 14 -25.53 -11.44 -2.85
C GLN A 14 -25.22 -9.93 -2.81
N LYS A 15 -26.20 -9.08 -2.48
CA LYS A 15 -26.00 -7.65 -2.23
C LYS A 15 -25.08 -7.40 -1.03
N GLU A 16 -25.31 -8.10 0.08
CA GLU A 16 -24.50 -7.97 1.30
C GLU A 16 -23.05 -8.40 1.06
N LYS A 17 -22.83 -9.51 0.33
CA LYS A 17 -21.49 -9.95 -0.10
C LYS A 17 -20.78 -8.87 -0.93
N ARG A 18 -21.49 -8.25 -1.89
CA ARG A 18 -20.94 -7.15 -2.71
C ARG A 18 -20.59 -5.92 -1.87
N LEU A 19 -21.44 -5.58 -0.89
CA LEU A 19 -21.20 -4.46 0.02
C LEU A 19 -19.99 -4.70 0.91
N LYS A 20 -19.85 -5.89 1.52
CA LYS A 20 -18.69 -6.26 2.33
C LYS A 20 -17.39 -6.16 1.53
N LYS A 21 -17.36 -6.66 0.29
CA LYS A 21 -16.20 -6.52 -0.61
C LYS A 21 -15.86 -5.05 -0.89
N ARG A 22 -16.86 -4.21 -1.17
CA ARG A 22 -16.68 -2.77 -1.38
C ARG A 22 -16.11 -2.04 -0.15
N LEU A 23 -16.62 -2.35 1.04
CA LEU A 23 -16.14 -1.74 2.28
C LEU A 23 -14.72 -2.17 2.63
N ALA A 24 -14.37 -3.45 2.44
CA ALA A 24 -13.01 -3.95 2.61
C ALA A 24 -12.04 -3.24 1.64
N ARG A 25 -12.43 -3.10 0.37
CA ARG A 25 -11.69 -2.35 -0.65
C ARG A 25 -11.41 -0.92 -0.17
N ILE A 26 -12.45 -0.15 0.17
CA ILE A 26 -12.30 1.25 0.63
C ILE A 26 -11.37 1.35 1.84
N SER A 27 -11.52 0.42 2.80
CA SER A 27 -10.72 0.40 4.02
C SER A 27 -9.24 0.20 3.69
N PHE A 28 -8.88 -0.85 2.95
CA PHE A 28 -7.49 -1.12 2.59
C PHE A 28 -6.87 -0.02 1.72
N TYR A 29 -7.61 0.55 0.76
CA TYR A 29 -7.13 1.71 -0.01
C TYR A 29 -6.84 2.93 0.87
N SER A 30 -7.74 3.25 1.80
CA SER A 30 -7.55 4.38 2.71
C SER A 30 -6.31 4.16 3.59
N LEU A 31 -6.11 2.95 4.11
CA LEU A 31 -4.90 2.63 4.88
C LEU A 31 -3.63 2.69 4.01
N ALA A 32 -3.67 2.16 2.78
CA ALA A 32 -2.54 2.21 1.87
C ALA A 32 -2.15 3.65 1.55
N HIS A 33 -3.13 4.50 1.29
CA HIS A 33 -2.90 5.92 1.01
C HIS A 33 -2.20 6.63 2.17
N LYS A 34 -2.66 6.42 3.42
CA LYS A 34 -2.01 6.97 4.62
C LYS A 34 -0.54 6.54 4.73
N GLN A 35 -0.24 5.28 4.40
CA GLN A 35 1.13 4.76 4.43
C GLN A 35 2.02 5.39 3.33
N VAL A 36 1.45 5.70 2.17
CA VAL A 36 2.17 6.46 1.13
C VAL A 36 2.47 7.88 1.59
N GLU A 37 1.49 8.58 2.17
CA GLU A 37 1.68 9.93 2.71
C GLU A 37 2.76 9.96 3.79
N GLU A 38 2.72 9.01 4.72
CA GLU A 38 3.73 8.82 5.77
C GLU A 38 5.13 8.60 5.16
N GLY A 39 5.24 7.72 4.17
CA GLY A 39 6.51 7.47 3.48
C GLY A 39 7.07 8.70 2.77
N ILE A 40 6.22 9.48 2.08
CA ILE A 40 6.63 10.73 1.42
C ILE A 40 7.12 11.76 2.45
N TYR A 41 6.40 11.89 3.58
CA TYR A 41 6.79 12.79 4.66
C TYR A 41 8.16 12.42 5.25
N LEU A 42 8.38 11.14 5.55
CA LEU A 42 9.64 10.64 6.10
C LEU A 42 10.80 10.83 5.12
N MET A 43 10.59 10.60 3.82
CA MET A 43 11.58 10.85 2.78
C MET A 43 11.97 12.33 2.70
N LYS A 44 10.99 13.25 2.75
CA LYS A 44 11.25 14.70 2.80
C LYS A 44 12.02 15.10 4.06
N THR A 45 11.67 14.50 5.20
CA THR A 45 12.34 14.73 6.48
C THR A 45 13.80 14.26 6.43
N ALA A 46 14.06 13.10 5.83
CA ALA A 46 15.41 12.56 5.62
C ALA A 46 16.29 13.53 4.81
N ASN A 47 15.73 14.11 3.74
CA ASN A 47 16.44 15.08 2.88
C ASN A 47 16.78 16.40 3.59
N GLN A 48 16.13 16.70 4.72
CA GLN A 48 16.41 17.88 5.52
C GLN A 48 17.41 17.62 6.65
N GLN A 49 17.74 16.36 6.93
CA GLN A 49 18.68 16.02 7.99
C GLN A 49 20.12 16.26 7.54
N ILE A 50 20.89 16.92 8.41
CA ILE A 50 22.33 17.10 8.24
C ILE A 50 23.09 15.87 8.77
N ASN A 51 22.53 15.19 9.78
CA ASN A 51 23.12 13.98 10.36
C ASN A 51 22.80 12.76 9.50
N GLU A 52 23.83 12.11 8.95
CA GLU A 52 23.72 10.93 8.10
C GLU A 52 23.00 9.76 8.79
N HIS A 53 23.18 9.57 10.10
CA HIS A 53 22.49 8.53 10.86
C HIS A 53 20.98 8.81 11.00
N GLU A 54 20.60 10.07 11.19
CA GLU A 54 19.19 10.46 11.25
C GLU A 54 18.54 10.39 9.87
N GLN A 55 19.24 10.85 8.83
CA GLN A 55 18.84 10.70 7.44
C GLN A 55 18.57 9.22 7.08
N TYR A 56 19.51 8.33 7.41
CA TYR A 56 19.37 6.88 7.27
C TYR A 56 18.10 6.36 7.95
N ARG A 57 17.90 6.74 9.21
CA ARG A 57 16.75 6.28 10.00
C ARG A 57 15.44 6.68 9.34
N TYR A 58 15.33 7.90 8.85
CA TYR A 58 14.13 8.38 8.18
C TYR A 58 13.88 7.71 6.82
N PHE A 59 14.91 7.46 6.02
CA PHE A 59 14.76 6.69 4.78
C PHE A 59 14.30 5.25 5.05
N ASN A 60 14.84 4.59 6.07
CA ASN A 60 14.39 3.26 6.45
C ASN A 60 12.91 3.24 6.89
N LEU A 61 12.49 4.22 7.68
CA LEU A 61 11.08 4.37 8.04
C LEU A 61 10.21 4.64 6.82
N ALA A 62 10.67 5.47 5.87
CA ALA A 62 9.96 5.74 4.62
C ALA A 62 9.75 4.46 3.80
N ILE A 63 10.81 3.66 3.64
CA ILE A 63 10.76 2.36 2.94
C ILE A 63 9.78 1.41 3.64
N GLN A 64 9.76 1.36 4.97
CA GLN A 64 8.81 0.53 5.71
C GLN A 64 7.36 0.95 5.47
N ALA A 65 7.08 2.26 5.46
CA ALA A 65 5.76 2.79 5.16
C ALA A 65 5.32 2.44 3.72
N PHE A 66 6.20 2.63 2.74
CA PHE A 66 5.94 2.24 1.35
C PHE A 66 5.70 0.73 1.18
N ARG A 67 6.49 -0.13 1.85
CA ARG A 67 6.28 -1.58 1.85
C ARG A 67 4.95 -1.98 2.49
N LYS A 68 4.50 -1.29 3.55
CA LYS A 68 3.16 -1.49 4.13
C LYS A 68 2.07 -1.07 3.16
N ALA A 69 2.23 0.06 2.46
CA ALA A 69 1.29 0.50 1.43
C ALA A 69 1.12 -0.55 0.33
N ILE A 70 2.22 -1.08 -0.23
CA ILE A 70 2.18 -2.13 -1.25
C ILE A 70 1.40 -3.35 -0.75
N ARG A 71 1.70 -3.87 0.44
CA ARG A 71 0.98 -5.05 0.98
C ARG A 71 -0.52 -4.82 1.16
N LEU A 72 -0.92 -3.59 1.52
CA LEU A 72 -2.33 -3.24 1.65
C LEU A 72 -3.02 -3.18 0.28
N LEU A 73 -2.33 -2.65 -0.75
CA LEU A 73 -2.81 -2.64 -2.12
C LEU A 73 -2.89 -4.05 -2.73
N GLU A 74 -1.91 -4.92 -2.48
CA GLU A 74 -1.96 -6.31 -2.91
C GLU A 74 -3.15 -7.05 -2.27
N LYS A 75 -3.41 -6.85 -0.97
CA LYS A 75 -4.61 -7.38 -0.30
C LYS A 75 -5.92 -6.86 -0.89
N THR A 76 -5.91 -5.71 -1.57
CA THR A 76 -7.11 -5.27 -2.28
C THR A 76 -7.37 -6.06 -3.55
N GLN A 77 -6.36 -6.64 -4.21
CA GLN A 77 -6.49 -7.29 -5.52
C GLN A 77 -7.56 -8.39 -5.54
N ASP A 78 -7.72 -9.13 -4.44
CA ASP A 78 -8.74 -10.19 -4.28
C ASP A 78 -10.20 -9.66 -4.34
N TYR A 79 -10.38 -8.34 -4.23
CA TYR A 79 -11.67 -7.67 -4.20
C TYR A 79 -11.93 -6.78 -5.42
N LEU A 80 -11.02 -6.77 -6.40
CA LEU A 80 -11.03 -5.87 -7.55
C LEU A 80 -11.47 -6.56 -8.84
N ASP A 81 -12.03 -5.76 -9.75
CA ASP A 81 -12.15 -6.14 -11.15
C ASP A 81 -10.86 -5.81 -11.92
N SER A 82 -10.79 -6.23 -13.18
CA SER A 82 -9.59 -6.08 -14.01
C SER A 82 -9.19 -4.62 -14.26
N LYS A 83 -10.12 -3.67 -14.22
CA LYS A 83 -9.82 -2.24 -14.37
C LYS A 83 -9.18 -1.67 -13.12
N ASP A 84 -9.74 -2.02 -11.96
CA ASP A 84 -9.18 -1.60 -10.66
C ASP A 84 -7.80 -2.24 -10.41
N GLN A 85 -7.56 -3.47 -10.88
CA GLN A 85 -6.25 -4.13 -10.78
C GLN A 85 -5.14 -3.36 -11.51
N GLN A 86 -5.39 -2.88 -12.73
CA GLN A 86 -4.41 -2.07 -13.47
C GLN A 86 -4.08 -0.75 -12.76
N ILE A 87 -5.05 -0.16 -12.05
CA ILE A 87 -4.83 1.05 -11.25
C ILE A 87 -3.90 0.73 -10.07
N ILE A 88 -4.14 -0.40 -9.37
CA ILE A 88 -3.27 -0.88 -8.29
C ILE A 88 -1.85 -1.13 -8.78
N GLU A 89 -1.68 -1.82 -9.90
CA GLU A 89 -0.35 -2.13 -10.43
C GLU A 89 0.45 -0.85 -10.73
N LYS A 90 -0.20 0.15 -11.35
CA LYS A 90 0.43 1.47 -11.58
C LYS A 90 0.81 2.16 -10.27
N GLN A 91 -0.03 2.10 -9.24
CA GLN A 91 0.28 2.66 -7.93
C GLN A 91 1.45 1.92 -7.25
N ILE A 92 1.47 0.59 -7.31
CA ILE A 92 2.59 -0.22 -6.79
C ILE A 92 3.89 0.17 -7.49
N GLN A 93 3.89 0.31 -8.82
CA GLN A 93 5.06 0.75 -9.58
C GLN A 93 5.53 2.15 -9.16
N GLN A 94 4.62 3.10 -8.94
CA GLN A 94 4.96 4.42 -8.43
C GLN A 94 5.61 4.35 -7.03
N ILE A 95 5.06 3.53 -6.13
CA ILE A 95 5.60 3.34 -4.78
C ILE A 95 6.97 2.68 -4.82
N GLN A 96 7.18 1.69 -5.69
CA GLN A 96 8.49 1.09 -5.94
C GLN A 96 9.49 2.14 -6.48
N GLY A 97 9.03 3.09 -7.29
CA GLY A 97 9.79 4.26 -7.69
C GLY A 97 10.27 5.10 -6.49
N TYR A 98 9.38 5.41 -5.53
CA TYR A 98 9.77 6.12 -4.30
C TYR A 98 10.78 5.34 -3.46
N ILE A 99 10.60 4.03 -3.31
CA ILE A 99 11.57 3.17 -2.61
C ILE A 99 12.92 3.25 -3.32
N LYS A 100 12.94 3.16 -4.66
CA LYS A 100 14.17 3.28 -5.43
C LYS A 100 14.83 4.65 -5.21
N THR A 101 14.08 5.74 -5.18
CA THR A 101 14.61 7.07 -4.86
C THR A 101 15.23 7.12 -3.45
N CYS A 102 14.59 6.53 -2.43
CA CYS A 102 15.16 6.43 -1.09
C CYS A 102 16.48 5.63 -1.06
N LEU A 103 16.72 4.76 -2.06
CA LEU A 103 17.91 3.91 -2.15
C LEU A 103 19.00 4.49 -3.08
N MET A 104 18.66 5.38 -4.02
CA MET A 104 19.61 5.85 -5.06
C MET A 104 20.52 6.99 -4.61
N ASP A 105 20.27 7.64 -3.47
CA ASP A 105 21.11 8.72 -2.94
C ASP A 105 21.63 8.42 -1.52
N ARG A 106 22.69 7.59 -1.45
CA ARG A 106 23.80 7.57 -0.45
C ARG A 106 23.49 7.16 1.02
N PRO A 107 24.41 6.44 1.73
CA PRO A 107 25.78 6.03 1.40
C PRO A 107 25.96 4.51 1.27
N GLN A 108 27.10 4.05 0.70
CA GLN A 108 27.49 2.64 0.53
C GLN A 108 27.28 1.74 1.76
N ILE A 109 27.28 2.33 2.96
CA ILE A 109 26.99 1.70 4.25
C ILE A 109 25.58 1.06 4.33
N LEU A 110 24.55 1.67 3.72
CA LEU A 110 23.19 1.09 3.64
C LEU A 110 23.16 -0.22 2.83
N GLN A 111 23.97 -0.26 1.78
CA GLN A 111 24.06 -1.40 0.87
C GLN A 111 24.79 -2.58 1.53
N GLU A 112 25.83 -2.31 2.31
CA GLU A 112 26.63 -3.33 3.00
C GLU A 112 25.91 -3.97 4.20
N GLU A 113 25.07 -3.24 4.94
CA GLU A 113 24.27 -3.83 6.02
C GLU A 113 23.05 -4.60 5.53
N TYR A 114 22.38 -4.13 4.46
CA TYR A 114 21.25 -4.85 3.86
C TYR A 114 21.67 -6.21 3.27
N LEU A 115 22.90 -6.32 2.76
CA LEU A 115 23.47 -7.58 2.25
C LEU A 115 23.94 -8.54 3.35
N LYS A 116 23.99 -8.11 4.62
CA LYS A 116 24.44 -8.92 5.76
C LYS A 116 23.31 -9.54 6.59
N GLN A 117 22.05 -9.24 6.27
CA GLN A 117 20.85 -9.88 6.87
C GLN A 117 20.29 -10.95 5.94
#